data_AF-A0A914YL02-F1
#
_entry.id   AF-A0A914YL02-F1
#
_cell.length_a   1.000
_cell.length_b   1.000
_cell.length_c   1.000
_cell.angle_alpha   90.00
_cell.angle_beta   90.00
_cell.angle_gamma   90.00
#
_symmetry.space_group_name_H-M   'P 1'
#
loop_
_entity.id
_entity.type
_entity.pdbx_description
1 polymer ?
#
loop_
_entity_poly.entity_id
_entity_poly.type
_entity_poly.pdbx_seq_one_letter_code
_entity_poly.pdbx_strand_id
1 'polypeptide(L)'
;MLWSGWEGDENHAQNIYIAKLQNPWTLDGSRIKISTPEFYWETIGAPPTVNEGPVGLISPQGRLFVTYSASGCWTDSYALGLLSLKDGGNPLNAGDWQKTNTTVFSQNPNGGAFGTGHNGFFKSPDGTEDWIIYHANPKAAQACETFRSPRIQKFIWNVDGTPYFGPAVAIDAPIQKPSGEQ
;
A
#
# COMPACT_ATOMS: atom_id res chain seq x y z
N MET A 1 -10.13 -0.26 -12.44
CA MET A 1 -8.72 -0.71 -12.41
C MET A 1 -7.89 0.34 -11.71
N LEU A 2 -7.07 -0.08 -10.75
CA LEU A 2 -6.01 0.71 -10.12
C LEU A 2 -4.67 0.13 -10.58
N TRP A 3 -3.71 0.98 -10.91
CA TRP A 3 -2.37 0.55 -11.28
C TRP A 3 -1.35 1.67 -11.08
N SER A 4 -0.07 1.32 -11.11
CA SER A 4 1.01 2.29 -11.17
C SER A 4 1.61 2.37 -12.57
N GLY A 5 2.03 3.56 -12.98
CA GLY A 5 2.64 3.76 -14.29
C GLY A 5 3.23 5.15 -14.46
N TRP A 6 3.72 5.46 -15.65
CA TRP A 6 4.35 6.74 -15.97
C TRP A 6 3.39 7.67 -16.73
N GLU A 7 3.66 8.97 -16.73
CA GLU A 7 2.85 9.96 -17.47
C GLU A 7 3.02 9.85 -18.99
N GLY A 8 4.23 9.51 -19.43
CA GLY A 8 4.56 9.14 -20.82
C GLY A 8 5.41 7.88 -20.85
N ASP A 9 6.35 7.80 -21.79
CA ASP A 9 7.20 6.62 -22.00
C ASP A 9 8.52 6.65 -21.21
N GLU A 10 8.75 7.71 -20.43
CA GLU A 10 9.99 7.93 -19.69
C GLU A 10 9.85 7.57 -18.19
N ASN A 11 10.85 6.89 -17.66
CA ASN A 11 10.90 6.44 -16.26
C ASN A 11 11.42 7.54 -15.32
N HIS A 12 10.65 8.63 -15.14
CA HIS A 12 10.98 9.71 -14.20
C HIS A 12 10.22 9.62 -12.88
N ALA A 13 8.90 9.44 -12.98
CA ALA A 13 8.00 9.37 -11.84
C ALA A 13 6.92 8.32 -12.11
N GLN A 14 6.86 7.32 -11.24
CA GLN A 14 5.78 6.35 -11.23
C GLN A 14 4.65 6.86 -10.34
N ASN A 15 3.44 6.91 -10.89
CA ASN A 15 2.25 7.50 -10.30
C ASN A 15 1.14 6.44 -10.13
N ILE A 16 0.18 6.71 -9.26
CA ILE A 16 -1.04 5.88 -9.16
C ILE A 16 -2.12 6.43 -10.08
N TYR A 17 -2.67 5.54 -10.89
CA TYR A 17 -3.78 5.81 -11.80
C TYR A 17 -4.99 4.95 -11.48
N ILE A 18 -6.17 5.49 -11.79
CA ILE A 18 -7.44 4.78 -11.76
C ILE A 18 -8.19 4.98 -13.09
N ALA A 19 -8.91 3.95 -13.53
CA ALA A 19 -9.83 4.02 -14.65
C ALA A 19 -10.99 3.06 -14.43
N LYS A 20 -12.15 3.38 -15.01
CA LYS A 20 -13.26 2.46 -15.07
C LYS A 20 -12.92 1.29 -16.00
N LEU A 21 -13.47 0.12 -15.71
CA LEU A 21 -13.36 -1.05 -16.56
C LEU A 21 -14.70 -1.29 -17.24
N GLN A 22 -14.69 -1.56 -18.55
CA GLN A 22 -15.84 -2.09 -19.26
C GLN A 22 -16.01 -3.58 -18.96
N ASN A 23 -14.90 -4.30 -18.88
CA ASN A 23 -14.77 -5.71 -18.54
C ASN A 23 -13.40 -5.92 -17.83
N PRO A 24 -13.08 -7.11 -17.29
CA PRO A 24 -11.88 -7.29 -16.46
C PRO A 24 -10.52 -6.96 -17.12
N TRP A 25 -10.47 -6.76 -18.44
CA TRP A 25 -9.23 -6.48 -19.20
C TRP A 25 -9.34 -5.28 -20.16
N THR A 26 -10.45 -4.53 -20.15
CA THR A 26 -10.69 -3.39 -21.06
C THR A 26 -11.10 -2.15 -20.27
N LEU A 27 -10.37 -1.04 -20.47
CA LEU A 27 -10.70 0.24 -19.87
C LEU A 27 -11.96 0.86 -20.51
N ASP A 28 -12.77 1.52 -19.69
CA ASP A 28 -13.89 2.37 -20.10
C ASP A 28 -13.51 3.83 -19.83
N GLY A 29 -12.92 4.49 -20.84
CA GLY A 29 -12.49 5.88 -20.76
C GLY A 29 -11.00 6.09 -20.42
N SER A 30 -10.67 7.34 -20.08
CA SER A 30 -9.28 7.75 -19.81
C SER A 30 -8.82 7.38 -18.41
N ARG A 31 -7.50 7.21 -18.24
CA ARG A 31 -6.87 7.10 -16.93
C ARG A 31 -6.88 8.44 -16.19
N ILE A 32 -7.05 8.39 -14.88
CA ILE A 32 -7.00 9.54 -13.97
C ILE A 32 -5.83 9.33 -13.01
N LYS A 33 -4.89 10.29 -12.97
CA LYS A 33 -3.79 10.29 -11.99
C LYS A 33 -4.34 10.72 -10.63
N ILE A 34 -4.22 9.88 -9.62
CA ILE A 34 -4.74 10.15 -8.26
C ILE A 34 -3.64 10.29 -7.20
N SER A 35 -2.39 9.93 -7.54
CA SER A 35 -1.22 10.22 -6.70
C SER A 35 0.04 10.33 -7.54
N THR A 36 0.90 11.27 -7.16
CA THR A 36 2.29 11.41 -7.61
C THR A 36 3.18 11.46 -6.37
N PRO A 37 4.42 10.95 -6.39
CA PRO A 37 5.36 11.14 -5.29
C PRO A 37 5.59 12.64 -5.05
N GLU A 38 5.37 13.11 -3.83
CA GLU A 38 5.47 14.54 -3.48
C GLU A 38 6.07 14.79 -2.08
N PHE A 39 5.90 13.85 -1.15
CA PHE A 39 6.50 13.94 0.18
C PHE A 39 7.92 13.39 0.18
N TYR A 40 8.78 13.92 1.08
CA TYR A 40 10.17 13.48 1.19
C TYR A 40 10.32 11.96 1.36
N TRP A 41 9.46 11.35 2.17
CA TRP A 41 9.49 9.89 2.40
C TRP A 41 9.13 9.06 1.16
N GLU A 42 8.56 9.66 0.11
CA GLU A 42 8.19 9.00 -1.15
C GLU A 42 9.28 9.07 -2.23
N THR A 43 10.28 9.93 -2.02
CA THR A 43 11.28 10.25 -3.04
C THR A 43 12.68 9.72 -2.70
N ILE A 44 12.80 8.93 -1.63
CA ILE A 44 14.07 8.33 -1.23
C ILE A 44 14.47 7.28 -2.27
N GLY A 45 15.71 7.36 -2.75
CA GLY A 45 16.24 6.50 -3.80
C GLY A 45 16.04 7.01 -5.22
N ALA A 46 15.40 8.17 -5.41
CA ALA A 46 15.21 8.76 -6.74
C ALA A 46 16.53 9.14 -7.44
N PRO A 47 16.56 9.17 -8.79
CA PRO A 47 15.47 8.83 -9.72
C PRO A 47 15.34 7.31 -10.02
N PRO A 48 14.14 6.81 -10.41
CA PRO A 48 12.85 7.52 -10.47
C PRO A 48 12.23 7.73 -9.09
N THR A 49 11.28 8.67 -8.98
CA THR A 49 10.39 8.73 -7.80
C THR A 49 9.25 7.72 -7.96
N VAL A 50 8.80 7.12 -6.85
CA VAL A 50 7.95 5.93 -6.89
C VAL A 50 6.69 6.10 -6.05
N ASN A 51 5.53 5.91 -6.68
CA ASN A 51 4.29 5.48 -6.06
C ASN A 51 3.80 4.25 -6.84
N GLU A 52 3.73 3.08 -6.19
CA GLU A 52 3.41 1.82 -6.85
C GLU A 52 2.57 0.85 -6.02
N GLY A 53 2.22 -0.30 -6.59
CA GLY A 53 1.48 -1.36 -5.91
C GLY A 53 0.18 -0.91 -5.24
N PRO A 54 -0.73 -0.21 -5.94
CA PRO A 54 -1.95 0.28 -5.33
C PRO A 54 -2.92 -0.86 -4.97
N VAL A 55 -3.48 -0.81 -3.77
CA VAL A 55 -4.50 -1.77 -3.31
C VAL A 55 -5.70 -1.01 -2.74
N GLY A 56 -6.88 -1.26 -3.31
CA GLY A 56 -8.13 -0.75 -2.76
C GLY A 56 -8.53 -1.47 -1.47
N LEU A 57 -8.99 -0.71 -0.49
CA LEU A 57 -9.43 -1.21 0.80
C LEU A 57 -10.70 -0.47 1.23
N ILE A 58 -11.76 -1.20 1.60
CA ILE A 58 -13.04 -0.62 2.03
C ILE A 58 -13.23 -0.88 3.52
N SER A 59 -13.48 0.16 4.30
CA SER A 59 -13.73 0.01 5.75
C SER A 59 -15.10 -0.58 6.05
N PRO A 60 -15.32 -1.10 7.28
CA PRO A 60 -16.65 -1.51 7.73
C PRO A 60 -17.72 -0.41 7.62
N GLN A 61 -17.31 0.86 7.65
CA GLN A 61 -18.20 2.02 7.48
C GLN A 61 -18.40 2.40 6.00
N GLY A 62 -17.85 1.63 5.05
CA GLY A 62 -18.00 1.86 3.61
C GLY A 62 -17.06 2.90 3.02
N ARG A 63 -16.04 3.36 3.76
CA ARG A 63 -15.06 4.34 3.26
C ARG A 63 -14.03 3.64 2.36
N LEU A 64 -13.72 4.25 1.21
CA LEU A 64 -12.73 3.71 0.27
C LEU A 64 -11.35 4.33 0.53
N PHE A 65 -10.37 3.47 0.71
CA PHE A 65 -8.95 3.79 0.78
C PHE A 65 -8.19 3.11 -0.35
N VAL A 66 -7.04 3.68 -0.70
CA VAL A 66 -6.04 3.03 -1.54
C VAL A 66 -4.69 3.12 -0.83
N THR A 67 -4.15 1.97 -0.42
CA THR A 67 -2.73 1.92 -0.03
C THR A 67 -1.88 1.87 -1.28
N TYR A 68 -0.68 2.43 -1.21
CA TYR A 68 0.35 2.34 -2.24
C TYR A 68 1.71 2.31 -1.57
N SER A 69 2.71 1.76 -2.23
CA SER A 69 4.10 1.80 -1.77
C SER A 69 4.82 2.98 -2.38
N ALA A 70 5.77 3.56 -1.67
CA ALA A 70 6.59 4.66 -2.19
C ALA A 70 8.07 4.53 -1.82
N SER A 71 8.88 5.42 -2.38
CA SER A 71 10.35 5.33 -2.42
C SER A 71 10.88 4.14 -3.23
N GLY A 72 12.16 4.17 -3.54
CA GLY A 72 12.82 3.10 -4.27
C GLY A 72 12.80 1.80 -3.47
N CYS A 73 12.33 0.73 -4.09
CA CYS A 73 12.33 -0.60 -3.48
C CYS A 73 13.76 -1.15 -3.23
N TRP A 74 14.76 -0.50 -3.81
CA TRP A 74 16.19 -0.67 -3.52
C TRP A 74 16.67 0.03 -2.23
N THR A 75 15.75 0.63 -1.47
CA THR A 75 16.03 1.32 -0.21
C THR A 75 15.27 0.66 0.94
N ASP A 76 15.78 0.83 2.16
CA ASP A 76 15.06 0.39 3.37
C ASP A 76 13.84 1.29 3.68
N SER A 77 13.73 2.43 2.99
CA SER A 77 12.66 3.42 3.18
C SER A 77 11.38 3.09 2.42
N TYR A 78 11.35 1.97 1.68
CA TYR A 78 10.13 1.49 1.04
C TYR A 78 9.03 1.30 2.10
N ALA A 79 7.90 1.98 1.91
CA ALA A 79 6.85 2.13 2.91
C ALA A 79 5.49 2.34 2.24
N LEU A 80 4.40 2.11 3.00
CA LEU A 80 3.05 2.36 2.52
C LEU A 80 2.58 3.78 2.84
N GLY A 81 1.96 4.42 1.84
CA GLY A 81 1.09 5.58 1.99
C GLY A 81 -0.38 5.22 1.84
N LEU A 82 -1.25 6.22 2.05
CA LEU A 82 -2.70 6.06 2.02
C LEU A 82 -3.38 7.23 1.30
N LEU A 83 -4.18 6.91 0.28
CA LEU A 83 -5.18 7.79 -0.31
C LEU A 83 -6.54 7.46 0.32
N SER A 84 -7.26 8.50 0.74
CA SER A 84 -8.63 8.38 1.27
C SER A 84 -9.59 9.07 0.31
N LEU A 85 -10.61 8.37 -0.15
CA LEU A 85 -11.69 9.02 -0.88
C LEU A 85 -12.57 9.77 0.12
N LYS A 86 -12.89 11.05 -0.15
CA LYS A 86 -13.83 11.80 0.69
C LYS A 86 -15.21 11.14 0.70
N ASP A 87 -15.99 11.37 1.75
CA ASP A 87 -17.34 10.81 1.86
C ASP A 87 -18.24 11.28 0.70
N GLY A 88 -18.91 10.33 0.05
CA GLY A 88 -19.70 10.59 -1.17
C GLY A 88 -18.87 11.00 -2.39
N GLY A 89 -17.53 10.88 -2.34
CA GLY A 89 -16.62 11.24 -3.42
C GLY A 89 -16.74 10.32 -4.64
N ASN A 90 -16.32 10.83 -5.79
CA ASN A 90 -16.20 10.08 -7.03
C ASN A 90 -14.76 9.55 -7.17
N PRO A 91 -14.52 8.23 -7.19
CA PRO A 91 -13.18 7.66 -7.38
C PRO A 91 -12.47 8.11 -8.66
N LEU A 92 -13.23 8.52 -9.69
CA LEU A 92 -12.70 9.01 -10.97
C LEU A 92 -12.46 10.53 -10.99
N ASN A 93 -12.64 11.22 -9.86
CA ASN A 93 -12.27 12.62 -9.69
C ASN A 93 -11.02 12.71 -8.81
N ALA A 94 -9.90 13.15 -9.39
CA ALA A 94 -8.64 13.27 -8.65
C ALA A 94 -8.75 14.18 -7.41
N GLY A 95 -9.55 15.25 -7.49
CA GLY A 95 -9.75 16.19 -6.38
C GLY A 95 -10.56 15.64 -5.20
N ASP A 96 -11.14 14.44 -5.33
CA ASP A 96 -11.87 13.79 -4.24
C ASP A 96 -10.98 12.89 -3.36
N TRP A 97 -9.72 12.70 -3.76
CA TRP A 97 -8.74 11.92 -3.03
C TRP A 97 -7.91 12.82 -2.10
N GLN A 98 -7.81 12.43 -0.84
CA GLN A 98 -6.93 13.03 0.14
C GLN A 98 -5.73 12.11 0.39
N LYS A 99 -4.52 12.63 0.20
CA LYS A 99 -3.27 11.89 0.44
C LYS A 99 -2.75 12.14 1.85
N THR A 100 -2.39 11.07 2.55
CA THR A 100 -1.75 11.15 3.87
C THR A 100 -0.29 11.56 3.69
N ASN A 101 0.17 12.55 4.46
CA ASN A 101 1.52 13.13 4.33
C ASN A 101 2.63 12.35 5.04
N THR A 102 2.27 11.30 5.77
CA THR A 102 3.17 10.40 6.51
C THR A 102 2.94 8.97 6.06
N THR A 103 3.89 8.09 6.39
CA THR A 103 3.75 6.64 6.16
C THR A 103 2.66 6.07 7.07
N VAL A 104 1.85 5.16 6.54
CA VAL A 104 0.87 4.39 7.33
C VAL A 104 1.38 3.00 7.71
N PHE A 105 2.45 2.54 7.06
CA PHE A 105 3.17 1.32 7.41
C PHE A 105 4.61 1.44 6.92
N SER A 106 5.58 1.14 7.77
CA SER A 106 7.00 1.29 7.45
C SER A 106 7.84 0.26 8.20
N GLN A 107 9.14 0.26 7.90
CA GLN A 107 10.10 -0.64 8.51
C GLN A 107 10.03 -0.68 10.05
N ASN A 108 10.31 -1.85 10.60
CA ASN A 108 10.58 -2.09 12.01
C ASN A 108 12.00 -2.67 12.15
N PRO A 109 13.04 -1.82 12.29
CA PRO A 109 14.43 -2.29 12.38
C PRO A 109 14.69 -3.23 13.56
N ASN A 110 14.06 -2.97 14.71
CA ASN A 110 14.18 -3.82 15.90
C ASN A 110 13.58 -5.22 15.68
N GLY A 111 12.63 -5.34 14.76
CA GLY A 111 12.02 -6.60 14.36
C GLY A 111 12.60 -7.23 13.10
N GLY A 112 13.66 -6.69 12.51
CA GLY A 112 14.18 -7.22 11.25
C GLY A 112 13.14 -7.14 10.12
N ALA A 113 12.42 -6.03 10.01
CA ALA A 113 11.49 -5.77 8.92
C ALA A 113 11.89 -4.48 8.20
N PHE A 114 12.58 -4.59 7.07
CA PHE A 114 13.07 -3.46 6.26
C PHE A 114 12.38 -3.42 4.90
N GLY A 115 12.18 -2.21 4.35
CA GLY A 115 11.54 -2.03 3.04
C GLY A 115 10.16 -2.69 2.94
N THR A 116 9.25 -2.32 3.84
CA THR A 116 7.92 -2.95 3.97
C THR A 116 6.95 -2.39 2.92
N GLY A 117 6.40 -3.22 2.04
CA GLY A 117 5.42 -2.73 1.08
C GLY A 117 4.83 -3.77 0.14
N HIS A 118 4.34 -3.28 -0.99
CA HIS A 118 3.60 -3.98 -2.04
C HIS A 118 2.58 -4.96 -1.43
N ASN A 119 1.65 -4.38 -0.68
CA ASN A 119 0.79 -5.15 0.20
C ASN A 119 -0.40 -5.79 -0.53
N GLY A 120 -1.19 -6.53 0.23
CA GLY A 120 -2.55 -6.95 -0.09
C GLY A 120 -3.37 -7.04 1.20
N PHE A 121 -4.67 -7.30 1.06
CA PHE A 121 -5.58 -7.47 2.20
C PHE A 121 -6.40 -8.72 2.03
N PHE A 122 -6.69 -9.38 3.14
CA PHE A 122 -7.58 -10.54 3.19
C PHE A 122 -8.30 -10.59 4.54
N LYS A 123 -9.39 -11.37 4.57
CA LYS A 123 -10.12 -11.67 5.80
C LYS A 123 -9.63 -13.00 6.36
N SER A 124 -9.68 -13.17 7.67
CA SER A 124 -9.56 -14.49 8.29
C SER A 124 -10.63 -15.48 7.77
N PRO A 125 -10.42 -16.80 7.88
CA PRO A 125 -11.40 -17.80 7.42
C PRO A 125 -12.84 -17.60 7.91
N ASP A 126 -13.03 -17.15 9.15
CA ASP A 126 -14.36 -16.86 9.71
C ASP A 126 -14.89 -15.45 9.40
N GLY A 127 -14.11 -14.63 8.68
CA GLY A 127 -14.48 -13.28 8.26
C GLY A 127 -14.40 -12.21 9.34
N THR A 128 -13.96 -12.54 10.57
CA THR A 128 -14.03 -11.63 11.71
C THR A 128 -12.81 -10.73 11.87
N GLU A 129 -11.70 -11.05 11.20
CA GLU A 129 -10.46 -10.28 11.28
C GLU A 129 -10.02 -9.77 9.90
N ASP A 130 -9.40 -8.59 9.92
CA ASP A 130 -8.75 -7.99 8.75
C ASP A 130 -7.23 -8.18 8.84
N TRP A 131 -6.64 -8.66 7.75
CA TRP A 131 -5.23 -9.00 7.67
C TRP A 131 -4.56 -8.28 6.51
N ILE A 132 -3.35 -7.79 6.77
CA ILE A 132 -2.45 -7.27 5.73
C ILE A 132 -1.42 -8.37 5.41
N ILE A 133 -1.19 -8.59 4.12
CA ILE A 133 -0.02 -9.30 3.60
C ILE A 133 0.92 -8.27 2.97
N TYR A 134 2.22 -8.37 3.21
CA TYR A 134 3.22 -7.45 2.68
C TYR A 134 4.57 -8.17 2.56
N HIS A 135 5.53 -7.60 1.83
CA HIS A 135 6.90 -8.11 1.86
C HIS A 135 7.80 -7.29 2.77
N ALA A 136 8.83 -7.91 3.35
CA ALA A 136 9.92 -7.20 4.03
C ALA A 136 11.23 -7.99 4.00
N ASN A 137 12.34 -7.28 4.03
CA ASN A 137 13.68 -7.84 4.21
C ASN A 137 13.99 -8.13 5.69
N PRO A 138 14.70 -9.21 6.02
CA PRO A 138 15.16 -9.53 7.36
C PRO A 138 16.25 -8.57 7.88
N LYS A 139 17.01 -7.93 6.98
CA LYS A 139 18.11 -7.02 7.33
C LYS A 139 18.08 -5.77 6.45
N ALA A 140 18.72 -4.71 6.94
CA ALA A 140 18.94 -3.46 6.21
C ALA A 140 19.80 -3.69 4.96
N ALA A 141 19.68 -2.78 3.99
CA ALA A 141 20.48 -2.73 2.76
C ALA A 141 20.42 -4.01 1.89
N GLN A 142 19.30 -4.74 1.93
CA GLN A 142 19.06 -5.93 1.10
C GLN A 142 18.28 -5.65 -0.19
N ALA A 143 17.84 -4.40 -0.37
CA ALA A 143 17.23 -3.89 -1.58
C ALA A 143 16.08 -4.79 -2.09
N CYS A 144 15.90 -4.80 -3.41
CA CYS A 144 14.81 -5.46 -4.11
C CYS A 144 15.15 -6.90 -4.53
N GLU A 145 15.98 -7.61 -3.75
CA GLU A 145 16.54 -8.90 -4.16
C GLU A 145 15.87 -10.10 -3.45
N THR A 146 16.66 -11.13 -3.16
CA THR A 146 16.24 -12.50 -2.81
C THR A 146 15.75 -12.67 -1.39
N PHE A 147 16.04 -11.73 -0.48
CA PHE A 147 15.71 -11.85 0.94
C PHE A 147 14.30 -11.35 1.30
N ARG A 148 13.61 -10.67 0.38
CA ARG A 148 12.25 -10.20 0.59
C ARG A 148 11.32 -11.39 0.74
N SER A 149 10.67 -11.48 1.90
CA SER A 149 9.75 -12.56 2.23
C SER A 149 8.35 -12.00 2.49
N PRO A 150 7.28 -12.72 2.11
CA PRO A 150 5.93 -12.37 2.49
C PRO A 150 5.75 -12.51 4.00
N ARG A 151 5.02 -11.56 4.59
CA ARG A 151 4.62 -11.53 6.00
C ARG A 151 3.16 -11.15 6.09
N ILE A 152 2.50 -11.62 7.13
CA ILE A 152 1.11 -11.26 7.42
C ILE A 152 0.97 -10.77 8.85
N GLN A 153 0.05 -9.84 9.09
CA GLN A 153 -0.38 -9.49 10.45
C GLN A 153 -1.82 -9.00 10.43
N LYS A 154 -2.52 -9.21 11.55
CA LYS A 154 -3.82 -8.59 11.78
C LYS A 154 -3.66 -7.08 11.91
N PHE A 155 -4.59 -6.33 11.33
CA PHE A 155 -4.73 -4.91 11.59
C PHE A 155 -6.12 -4.60 12.15
N ILE A 156 -6.29 -3.38 12.63
CA ILE A 156 -7.57 -2.92 13.19
C ILE A 156 -8.01 -1.63 12.50
N TRP A 157 -9.29 -1.30 12.68
CA TRP A 157 -9.86 -0.03 12.24
C TRP A 157 -9.87 0.95 13.41
N ASN A 158 -9.36 2.15 13.20
CA ASN A 158 -9.49 3.26 14.14
C ASN A 158 -10.96 3.67 14.27
N VAL A 159 -11.27 4.42 15.34
CA VAL A 159 -12.63 4.94 15.60
C VAL A 159 -13.13 5.83 14.46
N ASP A 160 -12.23 6.54 13.78
CA ASP A 160 -12.55 7.39 12.62
C ASP A 160 -12.71 6.60 11.30
N GLY A 161 -12.58 5.27 11.34
CA GLY A 161 -12.70 4.37 10.20
C GLY A 161 -11.45 4.28 9.32
N THR A 162 -10.32 4.88 9.71
CA THR A 162 -9.02 4.68 9.03
C THR A 162 -8.37 3.35 9.45
N PRO A 163 -7.58 2.69 8.58
CA PRO A 163 -6.87 1.47 8.94
C PRO A 163 -5.66 1.79 9.83
N TYR A 164 -5.45 0.99 10.88
CA TYR A 164 -4.23 0.99 11.69
C TYR A 164 -3.51 -0.35 11.55
N PHE A 165 -2.45 -0.36 10.73
CA PHE A 165 -1.65 -1.56 10.46
C PHE A 165 -0.72 -1.96 11.60
N GLY A 166 -0.41 -1.03 12.51
CA GLY A 166 0.58 -1.22 13.57
C GLY A 166 2.02 -1.29 13.02
N PRO A 167 3.01 -1.53 13.88
CA PRO A 167 4.38 -1.77 13.43
C PRO A 167 4.46 -3.11 12.69
N ALA A 168 5.34 -3.20 11.69
CA ALA A 168 5.61 -4.46 11.01
C ALA A 168 6.07 -5.52 12.03
N VAL A 169 5.45 -6.71 11.99
CA VAL A 169 5.80 -7.80 12.91
C VAL A 169 7.25 -8.23 12.70
N ALA A 170 7.91 -8.56 13.81
CA ALA A 170 9.29 -9.00 13.79
C ALA A 170 9.41 -10.34 13.04
N ILE A 171 10.54 -10.54 12.36
CA ILE A 171 10.86 -11.83 11.77
C ILE A 171 10.94 -12.90 12.86
N ASP A 172 10.45 -14.10 12.56
CA ASP A 172 10.37 -15.24 13.47
C ASP A 172 9.52 -15.02 14.73
N ALA A 173 8.83 -13.87 14.85
CA ALA A 173 7.92 -13.65 15.96
C ALA A 173 6.68 -14.54 15.79
N PRO A 174 6.29 -15.29 16.84
CA PRO A 174 5.04 -16.03 16.81
C PRO A 174 3.88 -15.03 16.76
N ILE A 175 3.05 -15.18 15.74
CA ILE A 175 1.77 -14.46 15.62
C ILE A 175 0.62 -15.44 15.82
N GLN A 176 -0.52 -14.95 16.29
CA GLN A 176 -1.73 -15.75 16.32
C GLN A 176 -2.12 -16.10 14.88
N LYS A 177 -2.57 -17.33 14.65
CA LYS A 177 -3.11 -17.70 13.35
C LYS A 177 -4.43 -16.96 13.08
N PRO A 178 -4.77 -16.63 11.81
CA PRO A 178 -6.07 -16.06 11.47
C PRO A 178 -7.22 -16.84 12.09
N SER A 179 -8.20 -16.13 12.66
CA SER A 179 -9.35 -16.75 13.32
C SER A 179 -10.13 -17.70 12.39
N GLY A 180 -10.54 -18.85 12.91
CA GLY A 180 -11.23 -19.87 12.12
C GLY A 180 -10.31 -20.80 11.31
N GLU A 181 -8.98 -20.63 11.37
CA GLU A 181 -8.07 -21.67 10.87
C GLU A 181 -8.20 -22.96 11.70
N GLN A 182 -8.35 -24.10 11.01
CA GLN A 182 -8.38 -25.44 11.61
C GLN A 182 -6.96 -25.96 11.77
#